data_AF-A0A9R0QPJ3-F1
#
_entry.id   AF-A0A9R0QPJ3-F1
#
_cell.length_a   1.000
_cell.length_b   1.000
_cell.length_c   1.000
_cell.angle_alpha   90.00
_cell.angle_beta   90.00
_cell.angle_gamma   90.00
#
_symmetry.space_group_name_H-M   'P 1'
#
loop_
_entity.id
_entity.type
_entity.pdbx_description
1 polymer ?
#
loop_
_entity_poly.entity_id
_entity_poly.type
_entity_poly.pdbx_seq_one_letter_code
_entity_poly.pdbx_strand_id
1 'polypeptide(L)'
;MAVERQIKRISHFICECFFMTARVLNLGVMKAVADLKHISRELARCEDDLEANNAIRDQGGSSPQLEQDITCLEKIVAALSQEQFCYESQILRDSAFLQRALSFYRLMILWSVGLVGGFKMPSPSEWPMEFSCIPEHFLDDATDLLALTSRIPKAPEGFPLDDFLNFNIMFMASSSYIKNPYLKAKMVEVLKSWMLQRSSLKSTASLFEGHQLCLDYLVKNLLKLCVDIEFNGSHTQFFDTFNIRHKIAELLEYLWDVPWRQMAKDSPWCSCFRGEPCRPQ
;
A
#
# COMPACT_ATOMS: atom_id res chain seq x y z
N MET A 1 25.90 20.19 -32.23
CA MET A 1 25.82 18.94 -33.04
C MET A 1 26.40 17.69 -32.36
N ALA A 2 27.72 17.56 -32.11
CA ALA A 2 28.27 16.33 -31.49
C ALA A 2 27.84 16.17 -30.01
N VAL A 3 27.89 17.26 -29.25
CA VAL A 3 27.45 17.31 -27.84
C VAL A 3 25.95 17.01 -27.69
N GLU A 4 25.08 17.60 -28.52
CA GLU A 4 23.64 17.29 -28.52
C GLU A 4 23.34 15.83 -28.87
N ARG A 5 24.06 15.24 -29.84
CA ARG A 5 23.91 13.82 -30.18
C ARG A 5 24.35 12.91 -29.04
N GLN A 6 25.39 13.30 -28.31
CA GLN A 6 25.86 12.58 -27.13
C GLN A 6 24.87 12.71 -25.95
N ILE A 7 24.35 13.91 -25.69
CA ILE A 7 23.31 14.15 -24.67
C ILE A 7 22.06 13.33 -24.99
N LYS A 8 21.60 13.34 -26.25
CA LYS A 8 20.42 12.55 -26.69
C LYS A 8 20.61 11.05 -26.55
N ARG A 9 21.83 10.54 -26.78
CA ARG A 9 22.16 9.12 -26.55
C ARG A 9 22.18 8.76 -25.07
N ILE A 10 22.76 9.62 -24.23
CA ILE A 10 22.80 9.42 -22.78
C ILE A 10 21.39 9.45 -22.19
N SER A 11 20.54 10.40 -22.61
CA SER A 11 19.15 10.45 -22.17
C SER A 11 18.35 9.21 -22.59
N HIS A 12 18.58 8.71 -23.81
CA HIS A 12 17.93 7.49 -24.29
C HIS A 12 18.31 6.28 -23.45
N PHE A 13 19.60 6.11 -23.17
CA PHE A 13 20.10 5.01 -22.33
C PHE A 13 19.56 5.07 -20.90
N ILE A 14 19.52 6.26 -20.28
CA ILE A 14 18.97 6.44 -18.93
C ILE A 14 17.47 6.06 -18.90
N CYS A 15 16.70 6.50 -19.90
CA CYS A 15 15.28 6.13 -20.01
C CYS A 15 15.09 4.62 -20.22
N GLU A 16 15.89 4.00 -21.10
CA GLU A 16 15.87 2.55 -21.29
C GLU A 16 16.16 1.82 -19.98
N CYS A 17 17.21 2.20 -19.26
CA CYS A 17 17.52 1.62 -17.95
C CYS A 17 16.36 1.80 -16.97
N PHE A 18 15.76 2.99 -16.90
CA PHE A 18 14.63 3.26 -16.01
C PHE A 18 13.45 2.32 -16.27
N PHE A 19 12.99 2.21 -17.51
CA PHE A 19 11.84 1.35 -17.85
C PHE A 19 12.19 -0.14 -17.81
N MET A 20 13.41 -0.53 -18.15
CA MET A 20 13.88 -1.91 -18.00
C MET A 20 13.94 -2.33 -16.53
N THR A 21 14.43 -1.45 -15.65
CA THR A 21 14.42 -1.71 -14.20
C THR A 21 12.99 -1.83 -13.68
N ALA A 22 12.07 -0.94 -14.07
CA ALA A 22 10.66 -1.07 -13.71
C ALA A 22 10.09 -2.43 -14.14
N ARG A 23 10.41 -2.87 -15.37
CA ARG A 23 9.95 -4.17 -15.88
C ARG A 23 10.53 -5.36 -15.12
N VAL A 24 11.82 -5.31 -14.79
CA VAL A 24 12.50 -6.36 -14.00
C VAL A 24 11.92 -6.43 -12.58
N LEU A 25 11.65 -5.29 -11.94
CA LEU A 25 11.05 -5.26 -10.61
C LEU A 25 9.62 -5.78 -10.63
N ASN A 26 8.82 -5.41 -11.63
CA ASN A 26 7.45 -5.90 -11.81
C ASN A 26 7.40 -7.43 -12.02
N LEU A 27 8.19 -7.95 -12.97
CA LEU A 27 8.20 -9.38 -13.28
C LEU A 27 8.96 -10.25 -12.27
N GLY A 28 9.89 -9.65 -11.52
CA GLY A 28 10.72 -10.36 -10.54
C GLY A 28 10.20 -10.17 -9.13
N VAL A 29 10.44 -9.00 -8.55
CA VAL A 29 10.15 -8.72 -7.13
C VAL A 29 8.66 -8.74 -6.86
N MET A 30 7.87 -8.01 -7.64
CA MET A 30 6.42 -7.93 -7.39
C MET A 30 5.72 -9.26 -7.62
N LYS A 31 6.15 -10.02 -8.64
CA LYS A 31 5.71 -11.40 -8.84
C LYS A 31 6.04 -12.28 -7.65
N ALA A 32 7.28 -12.24 -7.16
CA ALA A 32 7.70 -13.04 -6.00
C ALA A 32 6.94 -12.66 -4.72
N VAL A 33 6.62 -11.37 -4.53
CA VAL A 33 5.76 -10.91 -3.42
C VAL A 33 4.32 -11.42 -3.56
N ALA A 34 3.77 -11.44 -4.78
CA ALA A 34 2.46 -12.03 -5.04
C ALA A 34 2.45 -13.55 -4.79
N ASP A 35 3.51 -14.26 -5.18
CA ASP A 35 3.65 -15.70 -4.96
C ASP A 35 3.78 -16.02 -3.46
N LEU A 36 4.58 -15.23 -2.72
CA LEU A 36 4.64 -15.34 -1.26
C LEU A 36 3.25 -15.16 -0.61
N LYS A 37 2.47 -14.15 -1.03
CA LYS A 37 1.09 -13.97 -0.55
C LYS A 37 0.16 -15.13 -0.92
N HIS A 38 0.42 -15.83 -2.01
CA HIS A 38 -0.34 -17.02 -2.40
C HIS A 38 0.03 -18.20 -1.50
N ILE A 39 1.33 -18.50 -1.39
CA ILE A 39 1.88 -19.58 -0.57
C ILE A 39 1.43 -19.42 0.90
N SER A 40 1.53 -18.22 1.49
CA SER A 40 1.09 -18.00 2.87
C SER A 40 -0.41 -18.24 3.08
N ARG A 41 -1.26 -17.96 2.07
CA ARG A 41 -2.71 -18.23 2.16
C ARG A 41 -3.04 -19.70 1.97
N GLU A 42 -2.33 -20.38 1.08
CA GLU A 42 -2.48 -21.82 0.90
C GLU A 42 -1.99 -22.59 2.12
N LEU A 43 -0.84 -22.21 2.67
CA LEU A 43 -0.31 -22.79 3.89
C LEU A 43 -1.31 -22.69 5.04
N ALA A 44 -1.85 -21.50 5.31
CA ALA A 44 -2.84 -21.31 6.36
C ALA A 44 -4.08 -22.20 6.19
N ARG A 45 -4.57 -22.37 4.95
CA ARG A 45 -5.69 -23.28 4.66
C ARG A 45 -5.34 -24.73 4.93
N CYS A 46 -4.16 -25.18 4.49
CA CYS A 46 -3.71 -26.55 4.73
C CYS A 46 -3.45 -26.81 6.21
N GLU A 47 -2.99 -25.82 6.97
CA GLU A 47 -2.85 -25.89 8.43
C GLU A 47 -4.21 -26.01 9.11
N ASP A 48 -5.21 -25.20 8.71
CA ASP A 48 -6.58 -25.29 9.22
C ASP A 48 -7.22 -26.67 8.94
N ASP A 49 -7.06 -27.19 7.71
CA ASP A 49 -7.56 -28.51 7.33
C ASP A 49 -6.85 -29.65 8.10
N LEU A 50 -5.55 -29.51 8.32
CA LEU A 50 -4.76 -30.46 9.11
C LEU A 50 -5.18 -30.44 10.58
N GLU A 51 -5.45 -29.26 11.16
CA GLU A 51 -5.98 -29.12 12.52
C GLU A 51 -7.36 -29.78 12.65
N ALA A 52 -8.25 -29.54 11.68
CA ALA A 52 -9.58 -30.17 11.65
C ALA A 52 -9.49 -31.70 11.56
N ASN A 53 -8.61 -32.24 10.71
CA ASN A 53 -8.43 -33.69 10.56
C ASN A 53 -7.81 -34.32 11.82
N ASN A 54 -6.85 -33.66 12.45
CA ASN A 54 -6.30 -34.11 13.73
C ASN A 54 -7.37 -34.12 14.82
N ALA A 55 -8.25 -33.12 14.86
CA ALA A 55 -9.35 -33.07 15.82
C ALA A 55 -10.36 -34.23 15.64
N ILE A 56 -10.63 -34.65 14.39
CA ILE A 56 -11.47 -35.83 14.11
C ILE A 56 -10.80 -37.11 14.58
N ARG A 57 -9.48 -37.24 14.35
CA ARG A 57 -8.70 -38.39 14.83
C ARG A 57 -8.73 -38.48 16.36
N ASP A 58 -8.51 -37.37 17.04
CA ASP A 58 -8.45 -37.29 18.50
C ASP A 58 -9.82 -37.55 19.16
N GLN A 59 -10.92 -37.28 18.45
CA GLN A 59 -12.29 -37.63 18.84
C GLN A 59 -12.64 -39.12 18.61
N GLY A 60 -11.68 -39.94 18.19
CA GLY A 60 -11.85 -41.38 17.99
C GLY A 60 -12.15 -41.79 16.54
N GLY A 61 -12.06 -40.85 15.59
CA GLY A 61 -12.10 -41.17 14.17
C GLY A 61 -10.86 -41.98 13.76
N SER A 62 -11.02 -43.29 13.56
CA SER A 62 -9.93 -44.16 13.10
C SER A 62 -10.28 -44.78 11.75
N SER A 63 -9.94 -44.07 10.68
CA SER A 63 -10.06 -44.56 9.30
C SER A 63 -8.68 -44.55 8.65
N PRO A 64 -8.27 -45.61 7.93
CA PRO A 64 -7.03 -45.59 7.14
C PRO A 64 -6.96 -44.42 6.14
N GLN A 65 -8.11 -43.96 5.65
CA GLN A 65 -8.19 -42.79 4.77
C GLN A 65 -7.80 -41.51 5.50
N LEU A 66 -8.31 -41.31 6.73
CA LEU A 66 -8.01 -40.13 7.54
C LEU A 66 -6.50 -40.04 7.86
N GLU A 67 -5.87 -41.17 8.22
CA GLU A 67 -4.42 -41.21 8.48
C GLU A 67 -3.59 -40.91 7.22
N GLN A 68 -4.04 -41.37 6.05
CA GLN A 68 -3.39 -41.04 4.77
C GLN A 68 -3.55 -39.56 4.42
N ASP A 69 -4.74 -38.99 4.63
CA ASP A 69 -5.03 -37.59 4.36
C ASP A 69 -4.21 -36.67 5.29
N ILE A 70 -4.11 -37.00 6.58
CA ILE A 70 -3.23 -36.30 7.54
C ILE A 70 -1.78 -36.37 7.08
N THR A 71 -1.26 -37.58 6.78
CA THR A 71 0.13 -37.75 6.32
C THR A 71 0.41 -36.98 5.01
N CYS A 72 -0.57 -36.89 4.13
CA CYS A 72 -0.47 -36.12 2.89
C CYS A 72 -0.40 -34.61 3.17
N LEU A 73 -1.32 -34.10 3.99
CA LEU A 73 -1.37 -32.69 4.39
C LEU A 73 -0.09 -32.27 5.12
N GLU A 74 0.44 -33.08 6.03
CA GLU A 74 1.72 -32.81 6.70
C GLU A 74 2.87 -32.61 5.72
N LYS A 75 2.93 -33.41 4.65
CA LYS A 75 3.95 -33.25 3.59
C LYS A 75 3.74 -31.97 2.78
N ILE A 76 2.49 -31.62 2.47
CA ILE A 76 2.16 -30.40 1.72
C ILE A 76 2.50 -29.16 2.56
N VAL A 77 2.08 -29.14 3.83
CA VAL A 77 2.41 -28.08 4.80
C VAL A 77 3.92 -27.92 4.90
N ALA A 78 4.67 -29.01 5.09
CA ALA A 78 6.14 -28.94 5.16
C ALA A 78 6.78 -28.35 3.88
N ALA A 79 6.28 -28.72 2.69
CA ALA A 79 6.78 -28.19 1.43
C ALA A 79 6.46 -26.69 1.27
N LEU A 80 5.21 -26.29 1.53
CA LEU A 80 4.78 -24.89 1.45
C LEU A 80 5.50 -24.01 2.48
N SER A 81 5.69 -24.49 3.72
CA SER A 81 6.47 -23.78 4.74
C SER A 81 7.92 -23.59 4.30
N GLN A 82 8.53 -24.62 3.69
CA GLN A 82 9.89 -24.51 3.16
C GLN A 82 9.98 -23.44 2.07
N GLU A 83 9.05 -23.44 1.10
CA GLU A 83 9.01 -22.41 0.07
C GLU A 83 8.81 -21.01 0.65
N GLN A 84 7.89 -20.86 1.59
CA GLN A 84 7.66 -19.60 2.29
C GLN A 84 8.95 -19.08 2.93
N PHE A 85 9.66 -19.92 3.70
CA PHE A 85 10.92 -19.51 4.34
C PHE A 85 11.98 -19.09 3.32
N CYS A 86 12.05 -19.74 2.15
CA CYS A 86 12.94 -19.32 1.08
C CYS A 86 12.61 -17.91 0.58
N TYR A 87 11.36 -17.62 0.25
CA TYR A 87 10.92 -16.28 -0.17
C TYR A 87 11.15 -15.24 0.92
N GLU A 88 10.79 -15.54 2.17
CA GLU A 88 10.99 -14.63 3.30
C GLU A 88 12.46 -14.29 3.52
N SER A 89 13.34 -15.29 3.42
CA SER A 89 14.78 -15.09 3.59
C SER A 89 15.40 -14.21 2.50
N GLN A 90 14.96 -14.37 1.24
CA GLN A 90 15.53 -13.65 0.11
C GLN A 90 14.97 -12.24 -0.05
N ILE A 91 13.67 -12.04 0.24
CA ILE A 91 12.98 -10.78 -0.02
C ILE A 91 12.85 -9.96 1.26
N LEU A 92 12.37 -10.56 2.36
CA LEU A 92 12.01 -9.80 3.55
C LEU A 92 13.20 -9.51 4.47
N ARG A 93 14.18 -10.42 4.51
CA ARG A 93 15.36 -10.28 5.40
C ARG A 93 16.49 -9.46 4.79
N ASP A 94 16.52 -9.28 3.47
CA ASP A 94 17.49 -8.41 2.81
C ASP A 94 16.99 -6.94 2.79
N SER A 95 17.26 -6.23 3.89
CA SER A 95 16.88 -4.82 4.02
C SER A 95 17.56 -3.92 2.98
N ALA A 96 18.79 -4.24 2.56
CA ALA A 96 19.50 -3.45 1.56
C ALA A 96 18.85 -3.57 0.18
N PHE A 97 18.41 -4.78 -0.18
CA PHE A 97 17.65 -5.01 -1.39
C PHE A 97 16.32 -4.25 -1.39
N LEU A 98 15.54 -4.36 -0.30
CA LEU A 98 14.28 -3.65 -0.17
C LEU A 98 14.46 -2.13 -0.23
N GLN A 99 15.49 -1.57 0.41
CA GLN A 99 15.79 -0.15 0.34
C GLN A 99 16.18 0.31 -1.07
N ARG A 100 16.88 -0.51 -1.86
CA ARG A 100 17.17 -0.20 -3.27
C ARG A 100 15.91 -0.24 -4.12
N ALA A 101 15.03 -1.22 -3.91
CA ALA A 101 13.73 -1.28 -4.59
C ALA A 101 12.88 -0.04 -4.22
N LEU A 102 12.78 0.30 -2.92
CA LEU A 102 12.11 1.51 -2.45
C LEU A 102 12.72 2.78 -3.06
N SER A 103 14.04 2.87 -3.19
CA SER A 103 14.71 4.00 -3.83
C SER A 103 14.28 4.18 -5.28
N PHE A 104 14.15 3.07 -6.02
CA PHE A 104 13.67 3.09 -7.41
C PHE A 104 12.19 3.52 -7.48
N TYR A 105 11.32 2.94 -6.66
CA TYR A 105 9.90 3.33 -6.63
C TYR A 105 9.69 4.77 -6.15
N ARG A 106 10.53 5.27 -5.24
CA ARG A 106 10.57 6.69 -4.85
C ARG A 106 10.91 7.57 -6.04
N LEU A 107 11.92 7.21 -6.83
CA LEU A 107 12.26 7.93 -8.06
C LEU A 107 11.08 7.93 -9.04
N MET A 108 10.42 6.79 -9.22
CA MET A 108 9.27 6.68 -10.12
C MET A 108 8.09 7.53 -9.68
N ILE A 109 7.78 7.56 -8.38
CA ILE A 109 6.73 8.41 -7.81
C ILE A 109 7.09 9.89 -7.95
N LEU A 110 8.32 10.29 -7.61
CA LEU A 110 8.76 11.68 -7.76
C LEU A 110 8.75 12.13 -9.22
N TRP A 111 9.12 11.25 -10.17
CA TRP A 111 8.99 11.51 -11.60
C TRP A 111 7.53 11.72 -11.99
N SER A 112 6.63 10.86 -11.53
CA SER A 112 5.19 10.94 -11.79
C SER A 112 4.57 12.22 -11.23
N VAL A 113 4.96 12.60 -10.00
CA VAL A 113 4.59 13.86 -9.35
C VAL A 113 5.17 15.07 -10.09
N GLY A 114 6.39 14.95 -10.62
CA GLY A 114 7.03 15.98 -11.43
C GLY A 114 6.24 16.31 -12.69
N LEU A 115 5.66 15.29 -13.34
CA LEU A 115 4.82 15.50 -14.54
C LEU A 115 3.58 16.33 -14.23
N VAL A 116 2.98 16.19 -13.04
CA VAL A 116 1.80 16.95 -12.62
C VAL A 116 2.14 18.31 -11.98
N GLY A 117 3.42 18.70 -11.99
CA GLY A 117 3.88 20.01 -11.52
C GLY A 117 4.27 20.06 -10.03
N GLY A 118 4.55 18.91 -9.41
CA GLY A 118 5.02 18.77 -8.03
C GLY A 118 3.91 18.47 -7.01
N PHE A 119 4.28 18.37 -5.74
CA PHE A 119 3.34 18.22 -4.62
C PHE A 119 2.58 19.53 -4.36
N LYS A 120 1.62 19.84 -5.23
CA LYS A 120 0.74 21.01 -5.12
C LYS A 120 -0.69 20.54 -4.82
N MET A 121 -1.24 20.99 -3.70
CA MET A 121 -2.59 20.67 -3.26
C MET A 121 -3.39 21.97 -3.04
N PRO A 122 -4.68 22.05 -3.42
CA PRO A 122 -5.42 21.04 -4.19
C PRO A 122 -4.85 20.90 -5.61
N SER A 123 -4.83 19.67 -6.11
CA SER A 123 -4.25 19.37 -7.42
C SER A 123 -5.09 20.00 -8.55
N PRO A 124 -4.45 20.44 -9.65
CA PRO A 124 -5.17 21.04 -10.77
C PRO A 124 -6.19 20.05 -11.35
N SER A 125 -7.32 20.58 -11.83
CA SER A 125 -8.43 19.79 -12.39
C SER A 125 -8.07 19.12 -13.72
N GLU A 126 -7.11 19.69 -14.46
CA GLU A 126 -6.61 19.17 -15.72
C GLU A 126 -5.30 18.42 -15.49
N TRP A 127 -5.30 17.12 -15.81
CA TRP A 127 -4.10 16.29 -15.74
C TRP A 127 -3.32 16.37 -17.06
N PRO A 128 -1.98 16.45 -17.01
CA PRO A 128 -1.15 16.40 -18.20
C PRO A 128 -1.32 15.08 -18.97
N MET A 129 -1.24 15.16 -20.30
CA MET A 129 -1.34 13.98 -21.17
C MET A 129 -0.21 12.99 -20.89
N GLU A 130 0.97 13.49 -20.57
CA GLU A 130 2.16 12.72 -20.23
C GLU A 130 1.94 11.81 -19.03
N PHE A 131 1.23 12.31 -18.00
CA PHE A 131 0.85 11.50 -16.84
C PHE A 131 -0.16 10.41 -17.21
N SER A 132 -1.09 10.71 -18.12
CA SER A 132 -2.09 9.73 -18.59
C SER A 132 -1.49 8.57 -19.38
N CYS A 133 -0.29 8.76 -19.92
CA CYS A 133 0.45 7.70 -20.62
C CYS A 133 1.21 6.76 -19.67
N ILE A 134 1.29 7.08 -18.37
CA ILE A 134 1.97 6.22 -17.40
C ILE A 134 1.14 4.95 -17.17
N PRO A 135 1.75 3.76 -17.29
CA PRO A 135 1.10 2.52 -16.90
C PRO A 135 0.73 2.52 -15.41
N GLU A 136 -0.54 2.26 -15.10
CA GLU A 136 -1.04 2.30 -13.72
C GLU A 136 -0.28 1.38 -12.76
N HIS A 137 0.18 0.23 -13.24
CA HIS A 137 0.93 -0.74 -12.45
C HIS A 137 2.22 -0.17 -11.83
N PHE A 138 2.80 0.91 -12.38
CA PHE A 138 3.95 1.56 -11.76
C PHE A 138 3.63 2.11 -10.37
N LEU A 139 2.44 2.70 -10.23
CA LEU A 139 1.96 3.22 -8.94
C LEU A 139 1.44 2.09 -8.06
N ASP A 140 0.87 1.04 -8.65
CA ASP A 140 0.42 -0.13 -7.92
C ASP A 140 1.58 -0.90 -7.30
N ASP A 141 2.63 -1.18 -8.08
CA ASP A 141 3.84 -1.85 -7.64
C ASP A 141 4.54 -1.10 -6.51
N ALA A 142 4.63 0.24 -6.62
CA ALA A 142 5.16 1.09 -5.56
C ALA A 142 4.34 0.93 -4.27
N THR A 143 3.00 0.99 -4.39
CA THR A 143 2.10 0.88 -3.25
C THR A 143 2.16 -0.50 -2.59
N ASP A 144 2.24 -1.57 -3.38
CA ASP A 144 2.38 -2.94 -2.88
C ASP A 144 3.72 -3.17 -2.17
N LEU A 145 4.81 -2.57 -2.66
CA LEU A 145 6.10 -2.63 -1.98
C LEU A 145 6.08 -1.85 -0.64
N LEU A 146 5.41 -0.70 -0.59
CA LEU A 146 5.22 0.04 0.66
C LEU A 146 4.40 -0.77 1.67
N ALA A 147 3.32 -1.43 1.21
CA ALA A 147 2.50 -2.30 2.05
C ALA A 147 3.25 -3.53 2.57
N LEU A 148 4.18 -4.06 1.79
CA LEU A 148 5.05 -5.15 2.23
C LEU A 148 6.03 -4.67 3.30
N THR A 149 6.76 -3.59 3.00
CA THR A 149 7.80 -3.05 3.89
C THR A 149 7.22 -2.49 5.19
N SER A 150 5.97 -2.01 5.18
CA SER A 150 5.23 -1.61 6.38
C SER A 150 4.84 -2.77 7.31
N ARG A 151 5.05 -4.03 6.90
CA ARG A 151 4.79 -5.21 7.76
C ARG A 151 6.07 -5.79 8.34
N ILE A 152 7.23 -5.41 7.79
CA ILE A 152 8.54 -5.91 8.22
C ILE A 152 9.12 -4.92 9.23
N PRO A 153 9.36 -5.33 10.49
CA PRO A 153 10.02 -4.48 11.47
C PRO A 153 11.38 -4.01 10.96
N LYS A 154 11.70 -2.71 11.12
CA LYS A 154 12.97 -2.08 10.72
C LYS A 154 13.27 -1.97 9.22
N ALA A 155 12.51 -2.61 8.33
CA ALA A 155 12.73 -2.47 6.88
C ALA A 155 12.63 -1.00 6.39
N PRO A 156 11.66 -0.18 6.85
CA PRO A 156 11.60 1.24 6.47
C PRO A 156 12.49 2.15 7.35
N GLU A 157 13.17 1.62 8.36
CA GLU A 157 13.95 2.44 9.30
C GLU A 157 15.11 3.14 8.58
N GLY A 158 15.19 4.46 8.72
CA GLY A 158 16.21 5.29 8.05
C GLY A 158 15.93 5.60 6.58
N PHE A 159 14.81 5.14 6.00
CA PHE A 159 14.42 5.51 4.63
C PHE A 159 13.53 6.78 4.64
N PRO A 160 13.73 7.75 3.73
CA PRO A 160 12.90 8.95 3.64
C PRO A 160 11.50 8.61 3.10
N LEU A 161 10.52 8.49 4.00
CA LEU A 161 9.14 8.13 3.66
C LEU A 161 8.26 9.34 3.29
N ASP A 162 8.72 10.57 3.52
CA ASP A 162 7.94 11.79 3.32
C ASP A 162 7.39 11.92 1.88
N ASP A 163 8.19 11.56 0.87
CA ASP A 163 7.76 11.61 -0.53
C ASP A 163 6.63 10.61 -0.81
N PHE A 164 6.69 9.43 -0.21
CA PHE A 164 5.62 8.45 -0.32
C PHE A 164 4.38 8.89 0.45
N LEU A 165 4.53 9.48 1.63
CA LEU A 165 3.42 10.05 2.39
C LEU A 165 2.69 11.13 1.58
N ASN A 166 3.45 12.07 1.01
CA ASN A 166 2.92 13.15 0.17
C ASN A 166 2.20 12.62 -1.06
N PHE A 167 2.79 11.62 -1.70
CA PHE A 167 2.17 10.91 -2.83
C PHE A 167 0.85 10.25 -2.44
N ASN A 168 0.82 9.47 -1.34
CA ASN A 168 -0.39 8.81 -0.87
C ASN A 168 -1.49 9.84 -0.56
N ILE A 169 -1.16 10.93 0.15
CA ILE A 169 -2.14 11.99 0.48
C ILE A 169 -2.68 12.66 -0.80
N MET A 170 -1.80 13.01 -1.74
CA MET A 170 -2.16 13.73 -2.96
C MET A 170 -3.08 12.92 -3.89
N PHE A 171 -2.77 11.64 -4.10
CA PHE A 171 -3.45 10.82 -5.11
C PHE A 171 -4.65 10.03 -4.58
N MET A 172 -4.68 9.69 -3.29
CA MET A 172 -5.74 8.89 -2.68
C MET A 172 -7.15 9.48 -2.87
N ALA A 173 -7.30 10.80 -2.82
CA ALA A 173 -8.60 11.48 -2.97
C ALA A 173 -8.80 12.18 -4.32
N SER A 174 -7.88 11.97 -5.27
CA SER A 174 -8.07 12.48 -6.62
C SER A 174 -8.70 11.42 -7.51
N SER A 175 -9.99 11.58 -7.79
CA SER A 175 -10.72 10.84 -8.84
C SER A 175 -10.20 11.12 -10.24
N SER A 176 -9.53 12.27 -10.42
CA SER A 176 -8.97 12.73 -11.68
C SER A 176 -7.69 11.98 -12.09
N TYR A 177 -6.75 11.77 -11.15
CA TYR A 177 -5.46 11.16 -11.48
C TYR A 177 -5.46 9.63 -11.38
N ILE A 178 -6.06 9.07 -10.32
CA ILE A 178 -6.16 7.62 -10.15
C ILE A 178 -7.62 7.24 -10.23
N LYS A 179 -7.98 6.46 -11.24
CA LYS A 179 -9.36 5.99 -11.44
C LYS A 179 -9.64 4.71 -10.67
N ASN A 180 -8.62 3.86 -10.49
CA ASN A 180 -8.76 2.57 -9.84
C ASN A 180 -9.02 2.73 -8.32
N PRO A 181 -10.21 2.33 -7.83
CA PRO A 181 -10.53 2.41 -6.40
C PRO A 181 -9.70 1.44 -5.55
N TYR A 182 -9.25 0.32 -6.12
CA TYR A 182 -8.42 -0.66 -5.41
C TYR A 182 -7.02 -0.12 -5.10
N LEU A 183 -6.42 0.61 -6.04
CA LEU A 183 -5.14 1.28 -5.79
C LEU A 183 -5.27 2.32 -4.66
N LYS A 184 -6.36 3.11 -4.67
CA LYS A 184 -6.64 4.06 -3.57
C LYS A 184 -6.84 3.37 -2.24
N ALA A 185 -7.51 2.22 -2.21
CA ALA A 185 -7.66 1.42 -1.02
C ALA A 185 -6.33 0.90 -0.48
N LYS A 186 -5.42 0.46 -1.37
CA LYS A 186 -4.05 0.07 -0.97
C LYS A 186 -3.30 1.26 -0.37
N MET A 187 -3.45 2.47 -0.90
CA MET A 187 -2.86 3.69 -0.31
C MET A 187 -3.36 3.93 1.12
N VAL A 188 -4.66 3.79 1.37
CA VAL A 188 -5.25 3.87 2.73
C VAL A 188 -4.64 2.79 3.65
N GLU A 189 -4.47 1.57 3.17
CA GLU A 189 -3.88 0.47 3.94
C GLU A 189 -2.41 0.72 4.31
N VAL A 190 -1.63 1.30 3.40
CA VAL A 190 -0.24 1.71 3.67
C VAL A 190 -0.20 2.77 4.76
N LEU A 191 -1.04 3.82 4.65
CA LEU A 191 -1.13 4.88 5.66
C LEU A 191 -1.53 4.33 7.03
N LYS A 192 -2.54 3.44 7.07
CA LYS A 192 -2.94 2.73 8.31
C LYS A 192 -1.79 1.95 8.90
N SER A 193 -1.06 1.20 8.09
CA SER A 193 0.07 0.38 8.56
C SER A 193 1.17 1.22 9.19
N TRP A 194 1.55 2.34 8.57
CA TRP A 194 2.56 3.25 9.12
C TRP A 194 2.11 3.93 10.41
N MET A 195 0.81 4.23 10.52
CA MET A 195 0.21 4.81 11.72
C MET A 195 0.07 3.81 12.88
N LEU A 196 -0.31 2.56 12.62
CA LEU A 196 -0.40 1.54 13.67
C LEU A 196 0.99 1.17 14.22
N GLN A 197 2.00 1.16 13.36
CA GLN A 197 3.39 0.98 13.79
C GLN A 197 3.89 2.08 14.74
N ARG A 198 3.23 3.24 14.84
CA ARG A 198 3.57 4.28 15.82
C ARG A 198 3.46 3.79 17.27
N SER A 199 2.63 2.78 17.52
CA SER A 199 2.50 2.18 18.86
C SER A 199 3.73 1.34 19.26
N SER A 200 4.54 0.88 18.30
CA SER A 200 5.66 -0.05 18.53
C SER A 200 7.03 0.44 18.04
N LEU A 201 7.09 1.36 17.07
CA LEU A 201 8.32 1.86 16.42
C LEU A 201 8.35 3.40 16.41
N LYS A 202 9.42 3.98 16.96
CA LYS A 202 9.61 5.43 17.07
C LYS A 202 9.81 6.16 15.73
N SER A 203 10.21 5.45 14.66
CA SER A 203 10.61 6.07 13.38
C SER A 203 9.45 6.50 12.47
N THR A 204 8.27 5.87 12.54
CA THR A 204 7.09 6.28 11.74
C THR A 204 6.18 7.24 12.50
N ALA A 205 6.35 7.36 13.82
CA ALA A 205 5.60 8.28 14.67
C ALA A 205 5.84 9.75 14.31
N SER A 206 7.08 10.12 14.00
CA SER A 206 7.42 11.47 13.57
C SER A 206 6.99 11.80 12.14
N LEU A 207 6.68 10.80 11.30
CA LEU A 207 6.36 11.02 9.88
C LEU A 207 5.08 11.87 9.70
N PHE A 208 4.12 11.70 10.60
CA PHE A 208 2.84 12.40 10.55
C PHE A 208 2.81 13.64 11.46
N GLU A 209 3.70 13.74 12.44
CA GLU A 209 3.72 14.83 13.42
C GLU A 209 4.33 16.10 12.81
N GLY A 210 3.53 17.16 12.71
CA GLY A 210 3.97 18.45 12.14
C GLY A 210 4.05 18.47 10.60
N HIS A 211 3.68 17.38 9.92
CA HIS A 211 3.65 17.33 8.46
C HIS A 211 2.44 18.11 7.91
N GLN A 212 2.68 19.26 7.28
CA GLN A 212 1.62 20.20 6.83
C GLN A 212 0.53 19.55 5.96
N LEU A 213 0.91 18.73 4.97
CA LEU A 213 -0.09 18.07 4.11
C LEU A 213 -0.98 17.07 4.88
N CYS A 214 -0.50 16.49 5.98
CA CYS A 214 -1.34 15.63 6.82
C CYS A 214 -2.39 16.47 7.54
N LEU A 215 -1.99 17.62 8.10
CA LEU A 215 -2.90 18.51 8.83
C LEU A 215 -3.97 19.10 7.92
N ASP A 216 -3.60 19.50 6.71
CA ASP A 216 -4.48 20.24 5.81
C ASP A 216 -5.39 19.33 4.96
N TYR A 217 -4.88 18.17 4.53
CA TYR A 217 -5.54 17.38 3.48
C TYR A 217 -5.89 15.95 3.86
N LEU A 218 -5.23 15.29 4.82
CA LEU A 218 -5.41 13.86 5.06
C LEU A 218 -6.86 13.49 5.40
N VAL A 219 -7.44 14.12 6.43
CA VAL A 219 -8.83 13.84 6.86
C VAL A 219 -9.83 14.19 5.76
N LYS A 220 -9.66 15.36 5.14
CA LYS A 220 -10.50 15.81 4.03
C LYS A 220 -10.50 14.82 2.86
N ASN A 221 -9.31 14.31 2.52
CA ASN A 221 -9.11 13.38 1.43
C ASN A 221 -9.70 12.00 1.74
N LEU A 222 -9.56 11.50 2.98
CA LEU A 222 -10.19 10.25 3.42
C LEU A 222 -11.72 10.32 3.35
N LEU A 223 -12.30 11.42 3.82
CA LEU A 223 -13.76 11.62 3.75
C LEU A 223 -14.25 11.71 2.31
N LYS A 224 -13.55 12.47 1.47
CA LYS A 224 -13.87 12.56 0.03
C LYS A 224 -13.79 11.18 -0.63
N LEU A 225 -12.75 10.41 -0.35
CA LEU A 225 -12.62 9.05 -0.89
C LEU A 225 -13.77 8.14 -0.45
N CYS A 226 -14.18 8.22 0.82
CA CYS A 226 -15.32 7.46 1.34
C CYS A 226 -16.60 7.74 0.54
N VAL A 227 -16.85 9.03 0.23
CA VAL A 227 -17.97 9.46 -0.61
C VAL A 227 -17.80 8.98 -2.06
N ASP A 228 -16.64 9.21 -2.68
CA ASP A 228 -16.38 8.83 -4.07
C ASP A 228 -16.57 7.32 -4.31
N ILE A 229 -16.16 6.46 -3.37
CA ILE A 229 -16.30 5.00 -3.46
C ILE A 229 -17.77 4.56 -3.37
N GLU A 230 -18.60 5.28 -2.61
CA GLU A 230 -20.03 5.00 -2.49
C GLU A 230 -20.78 5.27 -3.79
N PHE A 231 -20.43 6.36 -4.49
CA PHE A 231 -21.07 6.74 -5.75
C PHE A 231 -20.53 5.97 -6.97
N ASN A 232 -19.27 5.53 -6.94
CA ASN A 232 -18.64 4.85 -8.08
C ASN A 232 -18.75 3.31 -8.04
N GLY A 233 -19.36 2.73 -7.02
CA GLY A 233 -19.50 1.28 -6.88
C GLY A 233 -20.55 0.68 -7.84
N SER A 234 -20.14 -0.23 -8.72
CA SER A 234 -21.08 -1.08 -9.45
C SER A 234 -21.65 -2.18 -8.53
N HIS A 235 -22.85 -2.70 -8.83
CA HIS A 235 -23.54 -3.71 -8.00
C HIS A 235 -22.71 -5.00 -7.73
N THR A 236 -21.69 -5.30 -8.55
CA THR A 236 -20.81 -6.48 -8.39
C THR A 236 -19.59 -6.24 -7.48
N GLN A 237 -19.35 -5.00 -7.02
CA GLN A 237 -18.21 -4.64 -6.15
C GLN A 237 -18.63 -4.32 -4.70
N PHE A 238 -19.87 -4.63 -4.32
CA PHE A 238 -20.45 -4.26 -3.03
C PHE A 238 -19.56 -4.63 -1.84
N PHE A 239 -19.04 -5.86 -1.79
CA PHE A 239 -18.18 -6.34 -0.69
C PHE A 239 -16.86 -5.56 -0.58
N ASP A 240 -16.26 -5.19 -1.71
CA ASP A 240 -15.04 -4.41 -1.74
C ASP A 240 -15.29 -2.98 -1.24
N THR A 241 -16.41 -2.37 -1.63
CA THR A 241 -16.82 -1.04 -1.15
C THR A 241 -16.95 -0.98 0.38
N PHE A 242 -17.52 -2.01 1.02
CA PHE A 242 -17.59 -2.06 2.49
C PHE A 242 -16.22 -2.23 3.13
N ASN A 243 -15.38 -3.12 2.60
CA ASN A 243 -14.04 -3.34 3.12
C ASN A 243 -13.18 -2.06 3.06
N ILE A 244 -13.28 -1.31 1.96
CA ILE A 244 -12.52 -0.06 1.82
C ILE A 244 -13.06 1.01 2.77
N ARG A 245 -14.39 1.18 2.89
CA ARG A 245 -15.00 2.12 3.84
C ARG A 245 -14.67 1.78 5.29
N HIS A 246 -14.65 0.50 5.63
CA HIS A 246 -14.24 0.04 6.96
C HIS A 246 -12.79 0.42 7.25
N LYS A 247 -11.85 0.17 6.32
CA LYS A 247 -10.45 0.59 6.46
C LYS A 247 -10.28 2.10 6.62
N ILE A 248 -11.07 2.90 5.89
CA ILE A 248 -11.08 4.36 6.02
C ILE A 248 -11.62 4.78 7.40
N ALA A 249 -12.70 4.16 7.87
CA ALA A 249 -13.30 4.46 9.17
C ALA A 249 -12.34 4.15 10.32
N GLU A 250 -11.68 2.98 10.32
CA GLU A 250 -10.66 2.64 11.32
C GLU A 250 -9.49 3.64 11.32
N LEU A 251 -9.06 4.11 10.14
CA LEU A 251 -8.01 5.12 10.04
C LEU A 251 -8.46 6.48 10.59
N LEU A 252 -9.70 6.88 10.31
CA LEU A 252 -10.28 8.11 10.84
C LEU A 252 -10.47 8.06 12.36
N GLU A 253 -10.88 6.92 12.90
CA GLU A 253 -10.99 6.68 14.34
C GLU A 253 -9.62 6.74 15.02
N TYR A 254 -8.62 6.05 14.45
CA TYR A 254 -7.24 6.16 14.93
C TYR A 254 -6.75 7.61 14.91
N LEU A 255 -6.99 8.33 13.80
CA LEU A 255 -6.65 9.74 13.73
C LEU A 255 -7.36 10.50 14.85
N TRP A 256 -8.66 10.30 15.07
CA TRP A 256 -9.42 11.03 16.09
C TRP A 256 -8.81 11.00 17.51
N ASP A 257 -8.18 9.87 17.89
CA ASP A 257 -7.57 9.67 19.21
C ASP A 257 -6.17 10.29 19.36
N VAL A 258 -5.51 10.68 18.26
CA VAL A 258 -4.15 11.25 18.31
C VAL A 258 -4.20 12.75 18.69
N PRO A 259 -3.23 13.27 19.48
CA PRO A 259 -3.25 14.65 20.00
C PRO A 259 -3.27 15.81 18.98
N TRP A 260 -3.16 15.56 17.66
CA TRP A 260 -3.30 16.60 16.62
C TRP A 260 -4.65 17.32 16.67
N ARG A 261 -5.61 16.76 17.40
CA ARG A 261 -6.86 17.41 17.84
C ARG A 261 -6.65 18.83 18.37
N GLN A 262 -5.52 19.18 18.99
CA GLN A 262 -5.30 20.56 19.46
C GLN A 262 -4.94 21.55 18.34
N MET A 263 -4.35 21.09 17.24
CA MET A 263 -3.94 21.94 16.11
C MET A 263 -5.04 22.06 15.04
N ALA A 264 -5.86 21.02 14.86
CA ALA A 264 -6.99 21.04 13.91
C ALA A 264 -8.28 21.66 14.47
N LYS A 265 -8.29 22.14 15.72
CA LYS A 265 -9.44 22.81 16.36
C LYS A 265 -9.93 24.03 15.57
N ASP A 266 -9.05 24.66 14.82
CA ASP A 266 -9.35 25.85 14.01
C ASP A 266 -9.76 25.51 12.57
N SER A 267 -9.84 24.22 12.23
CA SER A 267 -10.22 23.78 10.89
C SER A 267 -11.75 23.67 10.74
N PRO A 268 -12.36 24.19 9.65
CA PRO A 268 -13.82 24.24 9.44
C PRO A 268 -14.55 22.89 9.51
N TRP A 269 -13.82 21.79 9.43
CA TRP A 269 -14.36 20.43 9.36
C TRP A 269 -14.78 19.87 10.74
N CYS A 270 -14.25 20.41 11.84
CA CYS A 270 -14.63 19.96 13.18
C CYS A 270 -16.09 20.27 13.53
N SER A 271 -16.68 21.32 12.95
CA SER A 271 -18.08 21.71 13.18
C SER A 271 -19.07 20.72 12.55
N CYS A 272 -18.81 20.25 11.32
CA CYS A 272 -19.75 19.39 10.62
C CYS A 272 -19.77 17.93 11.18
N PHE A 273 -18.74 17.48 11.90
CA PHE A 273 -18.75 16.20 12.64
C PHE A 273 -19.32 16.29 14.07
N ARG A 274 -19.36 17.49 14.67
CA ARG A 274 -19.95 17.72 16.02
C ARG A 274 -21.48 17.91 16.00
N GLY A 275 -22.12 17.84 14.82
CA GLY A 275 -23.53 18.21 14.67
C GLY A 275 -23.77 19.70 14.90
N GLU A 276 -22.72 20.53 14.87
CA GLU A 276 -22.86 21.99 14.96
C GLU A 276 -23.22 22.53 13.57
N PRO A 277 -24.18 23.48 13.47
CA PRO A 277 -24.60 24.01 12.18
C PRO A 277 -23.42 24.65 11.47
N CYS A 278 -23.06 24.14 10.29
CA CYS A 278 -21.99 24.69 9.46
C CYS A 278 -22.38 26.14 9.11
N ARG A 279 -21.63 27.14 9.60
CA ARG A 279 -21.91 28.55 9.29
C ARG A 279 -21.65 28.81 7.80
N PRO A 280 -22.57 29.43 7.06
CA PRO A 280 -22.33 29.79 5.67
C PRO A 280 -21.25 30.87 5.59
N GLN A 281 -20.30 30.68 4.68
CA GLN A 281 -19.52 31.77 4.08
C GLN A 281 -20.14 32.12 2.74
#